data_AF-A0A0L6I0C9-F1
#
_entry.id   AF-A0A0L6I0C9-F1
#
_cell.length_a   1.000
_cell.length_b   1.000
_cell.length_c   1.000
_cell.angle_alpha   90.00
_cell.angle_beta   90.00
_cell.angle_gamma   90.00
#
_symmetry.space_group_name_H-M   'P 1'
#
loop_
_entity.id
_entity.type
_entity.pdbx_description
1 polymer ?
#
loop_
_entity_poly.entity_id
_entity_poly.type
_entity_poly.pdbx_seq_one_letter_code
_entity_poly.pdbx_strand_id
1 'polypeptide(L)'
;MPTLIEDYESGDPRRVLHAVWQTIGCRDPELLKPLVTTLPRLRSRTEGVELGGMIYLNSTHLDHAFRVIENYRDGLCWCMAYPDSLTYDPRKEQDRGHAEIRSTSTPGWEMTYECACTVCGQVFDVEQGDHHVTWWRWVPRGLKRRRSAAADVGGAA
;
A
#
# COMPACT_ATOMS: atom_id res chain seq x y z
N MET A 1 4.64 -17.78 17.50
CA MET A 1 3.61 -16.78 17.15
C MET A 1 3.04 -17.17 15.79
N PRO A 2 1.74 -16.93 15.52
CA PRO A 2 1.18 -17.26 14.22
C PRO A 2 1.89 -16.47 13.12
N THR A 3 2.04 -17.09 11.95
CA THR A 3 2.52 -16.41 10.74
C THR A 3 1.42 -15.52 10.16
N LEU A 4 1.78 -14.56 9.30
CA LEU A 4 0.77 -13.73 8.62
C LEU A 4 -0.21 -14.57 7.78
N ILE A 5 0.25 -15.68 7.20
CA ILE A 5 -0.61 -16.61 6.46
C ILE A 5 -1.67 -17.21 7.40
N GLU A 6 -1.28 -17.68 8.59
CA GLU A 6 -2.20 -18.24 9.57
C GLU A 6 -3.20 -17.19 10.09
N ASP A 7 -2.81 -15.92 10.15
CA ASP A 7 -3.69 -14.82 10.53
C ASP A 7 -4.70 -14.48 9.41
N TYR A 8 -4.27 -14.41 8.15
CA TYR A 8 -5.17 -14.22 7.01
C TYR A 8 -6.19 -15.35 6.89
N GLU A 9 -5.77 -16.59 7.15
CA GLU A 9 -6.62 -17.78 7.00
C GLU A 9 -7.47 -18.10 8.24
N SER A 10 -7.34 -17.31 9.31
CA SER A 10 -8.00 -17.59 10.59
C SER A 10 -9.53 -17.47 10.54
N GLY A 11 -10.07 -16.67 9.61
CA GLY A 11 -11.48 -16.24 9.63
C GLY A 11 -11.83 -15.29 10.78
N ASP A 12 -10.89 -14.98 11.68
CA ASP A 12 -11.07 -14.01 12.76
C ASP A 12 -10.78 -12.60 12.23
N PRO A 13 -11.77 -11.68 12.19
CA PRO A 13 -11.59 -10.33 11.67
C PRO A 13 -10.41 -9.57 12.29
N ARG A 14 -10.13 -9.77 13.59
CA ARG A 14 -9.02 -9.08 14.26
C ARG A 14 -7.66 -9.58 13.79
N ARG A 15 -7.52 -10.90 13.62
CA ARG A 15 -6.29 -11.52 13.12
C ARG A 15 -6.08 -11.20 11.65
N VAL A 16 -7.13 -11.22 10.84
CA VAL A 16 -7.06 -10.79 9.44
C VAL A 16 -6.60 -9.32 9.36
N LEU A 17 -7.18 -8.42 10.16
CA LEU A 17 -6.77 -7.01 10.16
C LEU A 17 -5.34 -6.81 10.66
N HIS A 18 -4.91 -7.59 11.64
CA HIS A 18 -3.51 -7.62 12.04
C HIS A 18 -2.60 -7.94 10.85
N ALA A 19 -2.88 -9.02 10.11
CA ALA A 19 -2.08 -9.41 8.94
C ALA A 19 -2.11 -8.37 7.81
N VAL A 20 -3.27 -7.74 7.58
CA VAL A 20 -3.43 -6.62 6.64
C VAL A 20 -2.49 -5.47 6.97
N TRP A 21 -2.50 -4.99 8.23
CA TRP A 21 -1.66 -3.85 8.62
C TRP A 21 -0.17 -4.19 8.63
N GLN A 22 0.20 -5.42 9.02
CA GLN A 22 1.59 -5.88 8.90
C GLN A 22 2.03 -5.91 7.44
N THR A 23 1.20 -6.40 6.52
CA THR A 23 1.52 -6.46 5.09
C THR A 23 1.66 -5.05 4.48
N ILE A 24 0.72 -4.14 4.76
CA ILE A 24 0.73 -2.76 4.24
C ILE A 24 1.98 -1.99 4.69
N GLY A 25 2.40 -2.20 5.94
CA GLY A 25 3.53 -1.52 6.55
C GLY A 25 4.88 -2.22 6.36
N CYS A 26 4.94 -3.31 5.60
CA CYS A 26 6.16 -4.11 5.46
C CYS A 26 6.92 -3.80 4.16
N ARG A 27 8.25 -3.72 4.25
CA ARG A 27 9.18 -3.69 3.10
C ARG A 27 10.20 -4.83 3.13
N ASP A 28 9.90 -5.91 3.85
CA ASP A 28 10.75 -7.08 3.97
C ASP A 28 10.38 -8.15 2.92
N PRO A 29 11.28 -8.45 1.96
CA PRO A 29 11.09 -9.51 0.97
C PRO A 29 10.82 -10.89 1.60
N GLU A 30 11.43 -11.21 2.75
CA GLU A 30 11.28 -12.52 3.39
C GLU A 30 9.87 -12.72 3.96
N LEU A 31 9.21 -11.63 4.36
CA LEU A 31 7.83 -11.65 4.81
C LEU A 31 6.84 -11.67 3.64
N LEU A 32 7.11 -10.96 2.55
CA LEU A 32 6.20 -10.88 1.40
C LEU A 32 6.27 -12.09 0.46
N LYS A 33 7.45 -12.71 0.30
CA LYS A 33 7.65 -13.84 -0.63
C LYS A 33 6.72 -15.05 -0.36
N PRO A 34 6.50 -15.48 0.90
CA PRO A 34 5.51 -16.52 1.20
C PRO A 34 4.08 -16.08 0.82
N LEU A 35 3.72 -14.82 1.04
CA LEU A 35 2.39 -14.28 0.75
C LEU A 35 2.09 -14.23 -0.76
N VAL A 36 3.10 -13.93 -1.60
CA VAL A 36 2.95 -13.99 -3.06
C VAL A 36 2.51 -15.38 -3.52
N THR A 37 3.13 -16.42 -2.96
CA THR A 37 2.88 -17.81 -3.35
C THR A 37 1.47 -18.27 -2.95
N THR A 38 0.96 -17.76 -1.82
CA THR A 38 -0.36 -18.14 -1.29
C THR A 38 -1.49 -17.18 -1.66
N LEU A 39 -1.20 -16.06 -2.34
CA LEU A 39 -2.15 -14.97 -2.60
C LEU A 39 -3.53 -15.45 -3.15
N PRO A 40 -3.63 -16.36 -4.13
CA PRO A 40 -4.94 -16.85 -4.59
C PRO A 40 -5.76 -17.53 -3.49
N ARG A 41 -5.08 -18.29 -2.62
CA ARG A 41 -5.69 -18.96 -1.47
C ARG A 41 -6.10 -17.94 -0.40
N LEU A 42 -5.27 -16.93 -0.13
CA LEU A 42 -5.62 -15.86 0.81
C LEU A 42 -6.90 -15.14 0.38
N ARG A 43 -6.99 -14.74 -0.89
CA ARG A 43 -8.21 -14.11 -1.46
C ARG A 43 -9.46 -14.94 -1.21
N SER A 44 -9.41 -16.24 -1.55
CA SER A 44 -10.53 -17.15 -1.33
C SER A 44 -10.89 -17.33 0.15
N ARG A 45 -9.90 -17.37 1.05
CA ARG A 45 -10.15 -17.54 2.50
C ARG A 45 -10.70 -16.29 3.18
N THR A 46 -10.39 -15.12 2.65
CA THR A 46 -10.89 -13.84 3.18
C THR A 46 -12.18 -13.38 2.52
N GLU A 47 -12.64 -14.07 1.47
CA GLU A 47 -13.90 -13.76 0.81
C GLU A 47 -15.07 -13.91 1.78
N GLY A 48 -15.88 -12.87 1.91
CA GLY A 48 -17.04 -12.85 2.81
C GLY A 48 -16.72 -12.71 4.30
N VAL A 49 -15.45 -12.53 4.70
CA VAL A 49 -15.13 -12.21 6.10
C VAL A 49 -15.64 -10.82 6.45
N GLU A 50 -16.49 -10.73 7.46
CA GLU A 50 -17.02 -9.46 7.96
C GLU A 50 -15.95 -8.70 8.76
N LEU A 51 -15.15 -7.89 8.05
CA LEU A 51 -14.10 -7.08 8.67
C LEU A 51 -14.63 -5.82 9.37
N GLY A 52 -15.92 -5.51 9.21
CA GLY A 52 -16.55 -4.30 9.73
C GLY A 52 -15.94 -3.01 9.15
N GLY A 53 -16.05 -1.94 9.94
CA GLY A 53 -15.64 -0.59 9.54
C GLY A 53 -16.82 0.37 9.68
N MET A 54 -16.67 1.39 10.54
CA MET A 54 -17.71 2.39 10.75
C MET A 54 -17.62 3.55 9.76
N ILE A 55 -16.42 4.09 9.55
CA ILE A 55 -16.17 5.27 8.70
C ILE A 55 -15.60 4.84 7.34
N TYR A 56 -14.68 3.87 7.36
CA TYR A 56 -14.13 3.22 6.17
C TYR A 56 -14.32 1.71 6.29
N LEU A 57 -14.68 1.07 5.18
CA LEU A 57 -14.80 -0.39 5.12
C LEU A 57 -13.43 -1.02 5.24
N ASN A 58 -13.24 -1.88 6.24
CA ASN A 58 -11.96 -2.54 6.46
C ASN A 58 -11.56 -3.50 5.33
N SER A 59 -12.52 -3.92 4.49
CA SER A 59 -12.24 -4.67 3.25
C SER A 59 -11.38 -3.88 2.27
N THR A 60 -11.48 -2.55 2.25
CA THR A 60 -10.61 -1.70 1.39
C THR A 60 -9.13 -1.82 1.79
N HIS A 61 -8.84 -1.98 3.08
CA HIS A 61 -7.48 -2.22 3.55
C HIS A 61 -7.00 -3.63 3.19
N LEU A 62 -7.89 -4.63 3.20
CA LEU A 62 -7.57 -5.98 2.73
C LEU A 62 -7.19 -5.97 1.24
N ASP A 63 -7.99 -5.31 0.40
CA ASP A 63 -7.69 -5.16 -1.02
C ASP A 63 -6.35 -4.44 -1.25
N HIS A 64 -6.09 -3.40 -0.45
CA HIS A 64 -4.82 -2.67 -0.49
C HIS A 64 -3.62 -3.55 -0.10
N ALA A 65 -3.75 -4.39 0.93
CA ALA A 65 -2.70 -5.33 1.31
C ALA A 65 -2.40 -6.34 0.18
N PHE A 66 -3.43 -6.83 -0.51
CA PHE A 66 -3.23 -7.67 -1.68
C PHE A 66 -2.54 -6.94 -2.83
N ARG A 67 -2.86 -5.66 -3.03
CA ARG A 67 -2.19 -4.82 -4.02
C ARG A 67 -0.69 -4.64 -3.71
N VAL A 68 -0.33 -4.51 -2.43
CA VAL A 68 1.08 -4.47 -2.00
C VAL A 68 1.80 -5.78 -2.34
N ILE A 69 1.17 -6.93 -2.09
CA ILE A 69 1.74 -8.26 -2.44
C ILE A 69 1.91 -8.38 -3.97
N GLU A 70 0.95 -7.92 -4.75
CA GLU A 70 1.03 -7.92 -6.23
C GLU A 70 2.13 -7.00 -6.75
N ASN A 71 2.24 -5.79 -6.21
CA ASN A 71 3.30 -4.86 -6.60
C ASN A 71 4.70 -5.48 -6.35
N TYR A 72 4.87 -6.16 -5.20
CA TYR A 72 6.10 -6.88 -4.91
C TYR A 72 6.34 -8.04 -5.90
N ARG A 73 5.32 -8.87 -6.17
CA ARG A 73 5.40 -9.94 -7.19
C ARG A 73 5.84 -9.40 -8.55
N ASP A 74 5.33 -8.23 -8.93
CA ASP A 74 5.57 -7.61 -10.24
C ASP A 74 6.88 -6.80 -10.28
N GLY A 75 7.69 -6.84 -9.21
CA GLY A 75 8.98 -6.14 -9.12
C GLY A 75 8.87 -4.62 -9.03
N LEU A 76 7.70 -4.10 -8.67
CA LEU A 76 7.47 -2.68 -8.46
C LEU A 76 7.98 -2.26 -7.07
N CYS A 77 8.41 -1.01 -6.95
CA CYS A 77 8.79 -0.47 -5.64
C CYS A 77 7.57 -0.38 -4.72
N TRP A 78 7.75 -0.67 -3.42
CA TRP A 78 6.71 -0.58 -2.40
C TRP A 78 5.95 0.76 -2.40
N CYS A 79 6.63 1.87 -2.67
CA CYS A 79 6.01 3.20 -2.70
C CYS A 79 4.96 3.35 -3.81
N MET A 80 4.89 2.45 -4.79
CA MET A 80 3.84 2.45 -5.81
C MET A 80 2.45 2.22 -5.22
N ALA A 81 2.36 1.71 -3.99
CA ALA A 81 1.10 1.56 -3.27
C ALA A 81 0.63 2.85 -2.59
N TYR A 82 1.48 3.86 -2.42
CA TYR A 82 1.11 5.08 -1.69
C TYR A 82 -0.11 5.82 -2.26
N PRO A 83 -0.25 5.99 -3.59
CA PRO A 83 -1.40 6.71 -4.15
C PRO A 83 -2.74 5.99 -3.97
N ASP A 84 -2.72 4.68 -3.71
CA ASP A 84 -3.92 3.83 -3.64
C ASP A 84 -4.56 3.86 -2.23
N SER A 85 -3.91 4.46 -1.22
CA SER A 85 -4.41 4.49 0.15
C SER A 85 -4.18 5.84 0.84
N LEU A 86 -5.20 6.26 1.58
CA LEU A 86 -5.20 7.49 2.36
C LEU A 86 -4.58 7.34 3.76
N THR A 87 -4.10 6.15 4.13
CA THR A 87 -3.67 5.83 5.49
C THR A 87 -2.16 5.93 5.72
N TYR A 88 -1.39 6.25 4.68
CA TYR A 88 0.05 6.46 4.78
C TYR A 88 0.37 7.84 5.34
N ASP A 89 0.58 7.92 6.65
CA ASP A 89 1.10 9.13 7.31
C ASP A 89 2.58 9.34 6.91
N PRO A 90 2.94 10.47 6.26
CA PRO A 90 4.32 10.79 5.89
C PRO A 90 5.32 10.68 7.04
N ARG A 91 4.91 11.06 8.26
CA ARG A 91 5.79 11.02 9.42
C ARG A 91 6.07 9.59 9.86
N LYS A 92 5.04 8.74 9.89
CA LYS A 92 5.22 7.31 10.20
C LYS A 92 6.05 6.59 9.16
N GLU A 93 5.86 6.93 7.89
CA GLU A 93 6.69 6.38 6.81
C GLU A 93 8.14 6.87 6.91
N GLN A 94 8.37 8.12 7.36
CA GLN A 94 9.72 8.59 7.67
C GLN A 94 10.34 7.88 8.87
N ASP A 95 9.61 7.72 9.97
CA ASP A 95 10.10 7.04 11.17
C ASP A 95 10.47 5.57 10.90
N ARG A 96 9.78 4.94 9.95
CA ARG A 96 10.09 3.58 9.46
C ARG A 96 11.26 3.54 8.47
N GLY A 97 11.80 4.68 8.05
CA GLY A 97 12.83 4.78 7.02
C GLY A 97 12.33 4.46 5.61
N HIS A 98 11.02 4.50 5.37
CA HIS A 98 10.38 4.17 4.10
C HIS A 98 10.33 5.37 3.13
N ALA A 99 10.17 6.56 3.68
CA ALA A 99 10.16 7.82 2.95
C ALA A 99 11.01 8.85 3.68
N GLU A 100 11.41 9.90 2.98
CA GLU A 100 12.07 11.06 3.56
C GLU A 100 11.23 12.29 3.25
N ILE A 101 10.81 13.04 4.28
CA ILE A 101 10.13 14.32 4.11
C ILE A 101 11.19 15.37 3.77
N ARG A 102 11.14 15.87 2.54
CA ARG A 102 12.06 16.88 1.99
C ARG A 102 11.66 18.29 2.41
N SER A 103 10.36 18.54 2.46
CA SER A 103 9.81 19.83 2.88
C SER A 103 8.37 19.68 3.37
N THR A 104 7.93 20.66 4.14
CA THR A 104 6.55 20.80 4.58
C THR A 104 6.07 22.23 4.38
N SER A 105 4.76 22.42 4.20
CA SER A 105 4.15 23.74 4.35
C SER A 105 4.31 24.28 5.76
N THR A 106 3.96 25.55 5.96
CA THR A 106 3.78 26.11 7.31
C THR A 106 2.70 25.28 8.04
N PRO A 107 2.91 24.93 9.32
CA PRO A 107 1.91 24.19 10.09
C PRO A 107 0.57 24.92 10.14
N GLY A 108 -0.50 24.16 9.94
CA GLY A 108 -1.87 24.65 9.92
C GLY A 108 -2.87 23.49 10.02
N TRP A 109 -4.15 23.78 9.78
CA TRP A 109 -5.21 22.78 9.76
C TRP A 109 -5.02 21.73 8.64
N GLU A 110 -4.48 22.16 7.52
CA GLU A 110 -4.05 21.31 6.41
C GLU A 110 -2.55 21.54 6.20
N MET A 111 -1.83 20.47 5.90
CA MET A 111 -0.39 20.52 5.62
C MET A 111 -0.10 19.84 4.30
N THR A 112 0.87 20.38 3.57
CA THR A 112 1.45 19.68 2.42
C THR A 112 2.87 19.24 2.73
N TYR A 113 3.27 18.14 2.12
CA TYR A 113 4.58 17.53 2.26
C TYR A 113 5.15 17.24 0.88
N GLU A 114 6.45 17.40 0.73
CA GLU A 114 7.21 16.77 -0.34
C GLU A 114 7.94 15.57 0.26
N CYS A 115 7.68 14.38 -0.26
CA CYS A 115 8.26 13.15 0.24
C CYS A 115 9.02 12.42 -0.86
N ALA A 116 10.15 11.78 -0.54
CA ALA A 116 10.89 10.93 -1.45
C ALA A 116 10.95 9.50 -0.94
N CYS A 117 10.70 8.50 -1.79
CA CYS A 117 10.91 7.10 -1.44
C CYS A 117 12.40 6.83 -1.20
N THR A 118 12.74 6.22 -0.07
CA THR A 118 14.14 5.90 0.28
C THR A 118 14.74 4.76 -0.55
N VAL A 119 13.92 4.00 -1.28
CA VAL A 119 14.35 2.86 -2.09
C VAL A 119 14.56 3.26 -3.55
N CYS A 120 13.55 3.84 -4.21
CA CYS A 120 13.61 4.15 -5.64
C CYS A 120 13.80 5.65 -5.95
N GLY A 121 13.76 6.52 -4.94
CA GLY A 121 13.89 7.97 -5.11
C GLY A 121 12.65 8.67 -5.68
N GLN A 122 11.53 7.96 -5.94
CA GLN A 122 10.29 8.58 -6.43
C GLN A 122 9.82 9.69 -5.47
N VAL A 123 9.58 10.87 -6.01
CA VAL A 123 9.09 12.03 -5.25
C VAL A 123 7.57 12.09 -5.32
N PHE A 124 6.94 12.49 -4.22
CA PHE A 124 5.50 12.63 -4.07
C PHE A 124 5.16 14.00 -3.49
N ASP A 125 4.10 14.60 -4.04
CA ASP A 125 3.32 15.62 -3.36
C ASP A 125 2.33 14.93 -2.43
N VAL A 126 2.30 15.31 -1.17
CA VAL A 126 1.36 14.77 -0.20
C VAL A 126 0.54 15.89 0.41
N GLU A 127 -0.78 15.71 0.41
CA GLU A 127 -1.74 16.60 1.04
C GLU A 127 -2.35 15.91 2.26
N GLN A 128 -2.35 16.58 3.40
CA GLN A 128 -3.12 16.19 4.58
C GLN A 128 -4.48 16.87 4.55
N GLY A 129 -5.54 16.08 4.73
CA GLY A 129 -6.86 16.61 5.06
C GLY A 129 -7.41 16.03 6.36
N ASP A 130 -8.36 16.75 6.95
CA ASP A 130 -8.95 16.39 8.25
C ASP A 130 -10.41 16.87 8.35
N HIS A 131 -11.36 16.00 7.99
CA HIS A 131 -12.80 16.29 8.07
C HIS A 131 -13.55 15.30 8.97
N HIS A 132 -13.14 14.03 8.99
CA HIS A 132 -13.73 12.97 9.84
C HIS A 132 -12.68 12.08 10.49
N VAL A 133 -11.59 11.83 9.76
CA VAL A 133 -10.35 11.23 10.21
C VAL A 133 -9.23 11.90 9.41
N THR A 134 -8.05 12.03 10.01
CA THR A 134 -6.89 12.53 9.29
C THR A 134 -6.49 11.55 8.18
N TRP A 135 -6.24 12.08 6.99
CA TRP A 135 -5.86 11.29 5.82
C TRP A 135 -4.76 11.98 5.03
N TRP A 136 -4.06 11.20 4.18
CA TRP A 136 -2.97 11.69 3.36
C TRP A 136 -3.08 11.22 1.92
N ARG A 137 -3.18 12.17 0.98
CA ARG A 137 -3.23 11.89 -0.45
C ARG A 137 -1.84 12.02 -1.05
N TRP A 138 -1.26 10.91 -1.50
CA TRP A 138 0.05 10.87 -2.15
C TRP A 138 -0.09 10.93 -3.68
N VAL A 139 0.57 11.89 -4.32
CA VAL A 139 0.58 12.07 -5.78
C VAL A 139 2.02 12.01 -6.29
N PRO A 140 2.40 11.03 -7.13
CA PRO A 140 3.77 10.94 -7.61
C PRO A 140 4.09 12.07 -8.57
N ARG A 141 5.22 12.75 -8.36
CA ARG A 141 5.75 13.75 -9.29
C ARG A 141 6.42 13.08 -10.48
N GLY A 142 6.22 13.62 -11.68
CA GLY A 142 7.05 13.31 -12.85
C GLY A 142 6.88 11.93 -13.49
N LEU A 143 6.00 11.04 -13.00
CA LEU A 143 5.65 9.82 -13.72
C LEU A 143 4.86 10.17 -15.00
N LYS A 144 5.54 10.20 -16.15
CA LYS A 144 4.87 10.02 -17.45
C LYS A 144 4.26 8.62 -17.44
N ARG A 145 2.93 8.52 -17.63
CA ARG A 145 2.20 7.25 -17.83
C ARG A 145 3.04 6.29 -18.67
N ARG A 146 3.41 5.12 -18.13
CA ARG A 146 3.85 4.02 -19.00
C ARG A 146 2.66 3.71 -19.92
N ARG A 147 2.80 3.94 -21.23
CA ARG A 147 1.92 3.30 -22.21
C ARG A 147 2.06 1.81 -21.96
N SER A 148 0.96 1.13 -21.64
CA SER A 148 0.91 -0.32 -21.69
C SER A 148 1.45 -0.74 -23.05
N ALA A 149 2.43 -1.64 -23.07
CA ALA A 149 2.85 -2.29 -24.30
C ALA A 149 1.67 -3.15 -24.77
N ALA A 150 0.78 -2.55 -25.55
CA ALA A 150 -0.14 -3.29 -26.38
C ALA A 150 0.71 -3.88 -27.51
N ALA A 151 0.70 -5.21 -27.55
CA ALA A 151 1.25 -6.08 -28.56
C ALA A 151 1.24 -5.48 -29.98
N ASP A 152 2.42 -5.41 -30.60
CA ASP A 152 2.54 -5.60 -32.04
C ASP A 152 3.13 -7.00 -32.25
N VAL A 153 2.22 -7.96 -32.38
CA VAL A 153 2.46 -9.23 -33.04
C VAL A 153 1.95 -9.09 -34.47
N GLY A 154 2.83 -9.30 -35.45
CA GLY A 154 2.47 -9.50 -36.86
C GLY A 154 3.24 -8.58 -37.81
N GLY A 155 3.93 -9.05 -38.82
CA GLY A 155 4.06 -10.40 -39.33
C GLY A 155 5.11 -10.42 -40.45
N ALA A 156 5.72 -11.59 -40.61
CA ALA A 156 6.54 -11.90 -41.75
C ALA A 156 5.69 -11.96 -43.03
N ALA A 157 6.17 -11.30 -44.09
CA ALA A 157 6.14 -11.76 -45.48
C ALA A 157 7.15 -10.93 -46.27
#